data_AF-A0A7V2EEA3-F1
#
_entry.id   AF-A0A7V2EEA3-F1
#
_cell.length_a   1.000
_cell.length_b   1.000
_cell.length_c   1.000
_cell.angle_alpha   90.00
_cell.angle_beta   90.00
_cell.angle_gamma   90.00
#
_symmetry.space_group_name_H-M   'P 1'
#
loop_
_entity.id
_entity.type
_entity.pdbx_description
1 polymer ?
#
loop_
_entity_poly.entity_id
_entity_poly.type
_entity_poly.pdbx_seq_one_letter_code
_entity_poly.pdbx_strand_id
1 'polypeptide(L)'
;MNSMFKSILETKPTIIKNGEKLIDLLYQNYNPKKKNSIARVYTLTEDYEARPDKLANTLHSNISFVDLLLKTSDISNPFSISKDDIVIVYELIEMINDVDTNSAQRKNIEEIIRQQYIDETKKPMFDNTINKFRNEPAKLPPNITKIDQKDVIIKNGKVILGDNVTQNNNCLKPIMSKSEVISLILKKKLNELK
;
A
#
# COMPACT_ATOMS: atom_id res chain seq x y z
N MET A 1 -8.64 20.42 21.65
CA MET A 1 -7.34 20.28 22.34
C MET A 1 -6.29 20.17 21.26
N ASN A 2 -5.40 21.17 21.19
CA ASN A 2 -4.37 21.25 20.16
C ASN A 2 -3.45 20.03 20.26
N SER A 3 -3.53 19.14 19.29
CA SER A 3 -2.52 18.10 19.08
C SER A 3 -1.22 18.80 18.68
N MET A 4 -0.41 19.15 19.66
CA MET A 4 0.95 19.60 19.45
C MET A 4 1.69 18.48 18.70
N PHE A 5 2.23 18.80 17.53
CA PHE A 5 3.01 17.85 16.72
C PHE A 5 4.12 17.25 17.59
N LYS A 6 4.15 15.91 17.70
CA LYS A 6 5.18 15.18 18.46
C LYS A 6 6.33 14.78 17.56
N SER A 7 6.12 13.85 16.62
CA SER A 7 7.17 13.41 15.69
C SER A 7 6.59 12.93 14.36
N ILE A 8 7.44 12.86 13.32
CA ILE A 8 7.06 12.27 12.04
C ILE A 8 6.78 10.77 12.20
N LEU A 9 7.47 10.09 13.11
CA LEU A 9 7.26 8.66 13.32
C LEU A 9 5.85 8.36 13.84
N GLU A 10 5.32 9.19 14.73
CA GLU A 10 3.98 9.02 15.33
C GLU A 10 2.84 9.29 14.33
N THR A 11 3.09 10.02 13.24
CA THR A 11 2.07 10.27 12.21
C THR A 11 1.99 9.15 11.16
N LYS A 12 2.87 8.15 11.22
CA LYS A 12 2.85 7.04 10.27
C LYS A 12 1.58 6.19 10.41
N PRO A 13 1.02 5.70 9.29
CA PRO A 13 -0.17 4.86 9.32
C PRO A 13 0.14 3.49 9.92
N THR A 14 -0.92 2.84 10.40
CA THR A 14 -0.82 1.48 10.96
C THR A 14 -1.49 0.48 10.05
N ILE A 15 -0.87 -0.67 9.89
CA ILE A 15 -1.31 -1.77 9.04
C ILE A 15 -1.66 -2.97 9.92
N ILE A 16 -2.72 -3.70 9.56
CA ILE A 16 -3.09 -4.93 10.25
C ILE A 16 -2.57 -6.11 9.42
N LYS A 17 -1.70 -6.93 9.99
CA LYS A 17 -1.19 -8.14 9.36
C LYS A 17 -1.34 -9.29 10.35
N ASN A 18 -2.03 -10.36 9.95
CA ASN A 18 -2.28 -11.54 10.79
C ASN A 18 -2.94 -11.22 12.15
N GLY A 19 -3.76 -10.17 12.23
CA GLY A 19 -4.41 -9.74 13.47
C GLY A 19 -3.56 -8.83 14.35
N GLU A 20 -2.29 -8.60 14.01
CA GLU A 20 -1.40 -7.67 14.71
C GLU A 20 -1.38 -6.30 14.05
N LYS A 21 -1.33 -5.25 14.87
CA LYS A 21 -1.22 -3.85 14.43
C LYS A 21 0.25 -3.45 14.35
N LEU A 22 0.74 -3.21 13.14
CA LEU A 22 2.11 -2.78 12.86
C LEU A 22 2.13 -1.33 12.40
N ILE A 23 3.22 -0.60 12.65
CA ILE A 23 3.44 0.74 12.08
C ILE A 23 4.10 0.56 10.71
N ASP A 24 3.58 1.24 9.68
CA ASP A 24 4.15 1.19 8.33
C ASP A 24 5.28 2.22 8.19
N LEU A 25 6.52 1.74 8.34
CA LEU A 25 7.72 2.56 8.19
C LEU A 25 8.02 2.95 6.74
N LEU A 26 7.52 2.17 5.77
CA LEU A 26 7.78 2.37 4.34
C LEU A 26 6.95 3.52 3.77
N TYR A 27 5.85 3.88 4.44
CA TYR A 27 5.03 5.00 4.00
C TYR A 27 5.78 6.33 4.13
N GLN A 28 5.89 7.03 3.01
CA GLN A 28 6.31 8.43 2.98
C GLN A 28 5.16 9.31 3.45
N ASN A 29 5.30 9.84 4.66
CA ASN A 29 4.36 10.78 5.28
C ASN A 29 4.87 12.23 5.29
N TYR A 30 6.01 12.51 4.67
CA TYR A 30 6.50 13.87 4.46
C TYR A 30 6.46 14.19 2.96
N ASN A 31 5.62 15.15 2.60
CA ASN A 31 5.35 15.56 1.22
C ASN A 31 5.52 17.09 1.12
N PRO A 32 6.74 17.57 0.84
CA PRO A 32 7.04 19.00 0.87
C PRO A 32 6.25 19.76 -0.19
N LYS A 33 5.57 20.84 0.19
CA LYS A 33 4.91 21.73 -0.76
C LYS A 33 5.92 22.71 -1.34
N LYS A 34 5.73 23.10 -2.61
CA LYS A 34 6.68 23.95 -3.36
C LYS A 34 6.87 25.38 -2.83
N LYS A 35 6.21 25.79 -1.74
CA LYS A 35 6.13 27.19 -1.30
C LYS A 35 6.32 27.35 0.20
N ASN A 36 7.38 26.76 0.75
CA ASN A 36 7.72 27.01 2.14
C ASN A 36 8.54 28.30 2.27
N SER A 37 8.11 29.17 3.16
CA SER A 37 8.72 30.42 3.56
C SER A 37 9.91 30.14 4.47
N ILE A 38 11.03 30.79 4.20
CA ILE A 38 12.23 30.71 5.04
C ILE A 38 12.00 31.56 6.28
N ALA A 39 12.03 30.94 7.46
CA ALA A 39 11.93 31.62 8.74
C ALA A 39 13.30 32.12 9.22
N ARG A 40 14.36 31.31 9.03
CA ARG A 40 15.71 31.63 9.47
C ARG A 40 16.78 30.90 8.65
N VAL A 41 17.92 31.54 8.49
CA VAL A 41 19.17 30.90 8.05
C VAL A 41 20.12 30.89 9.25
N TYR A 42 20.66 29.72 9.60
CA TYR A 42 21.45 29.54 10.81
C TYR A 42 22.80 28.90 10.49
N THR A 43 23.89 29.56 10.91
CA THR A 43 25.25 29.02 10.78
C THR A 43 25.60 28.21 12.02
N LEU A 44 26.09 26.99 11.81
CA LEU A 44 26.37 26.04 12.88
C LEU A 44 27.72 26.31 13.55
N THR A 45 27.70 26.41 14.87
CA THR A 45 28.89 26.41 15.72
C THR A 45 29.31 24.99 16.09
N GLU A 46 30.55 24.82 16.57
CA GLU A 46 31.13 23.55 17.05
C GLU A 46 30.20 22.80 18.02
N ASP A 47 29.48 23.55 18.85
CA ASP A 47 28.49 23.06 19.80
C ASP A 47 27.34 22.21 19.20
N TYR A 48 27.11 22.26 17.89
CA TYR A 48 26.05 21.54 17.17
C TYR A 48 26.59 20.37 16.31
N GLU A 49 27.90 20.15 16.29
CA GLU A 49 28.54 19.11 15.49
C GLU A 49 27.98 17.73 15.85
N ALA A 50 27.46 17.00 14.85
CA ALA A 50 26.78 15.73 15.03
C ALA A 50 25.62 15.73 16.06
N ARG A 51 25.06 16.90 16.39
CA ARG A 51 24.05 17.10 17.45
C ARG A 51 22.78 17.77 16.94
N PRO A 52 22.00 17.07 16.07
CA PRO A 52 20.74 17.60 15.56
C PRO A 52 19.70 17.83 16.66
N ASP A 53 19.80 17.10 17.77
CA ASP A 53 18.92 17.24 18.94
C ASP A 53 19.07 18.61 19.61
N LYS A 54 20.30 19.07 19.79
CA LYS A 54 20.59 20.41 20.32
C LYS A 54 20.16 21.48 19.32
N LEU A 55 20.37 21.25 18.03
CA LEU A 55 19.95 22.16 16.98
C LEU A 55 18.43 22.34 16.95
N ALA A 56 17.66 21.25 17.00
CA ALA A 56 16.19 21.30 17.06
C ALA A 56 15.69 21.99 18.33
N ASN A 57 16.33 21.75 19.48
CA ASN A 57 16.00 22.45 20.71
C ASN A 57 16.28 23.96 20.62
N THR A 58 17.40 24.37 20.02
CA THR A 58 17.71 25.79 19.82
C THR A 58 16.73 26.47 18.85
N LEU A 59 16.36 25.81 17.75
CA LEU A 59 15.54 26.40 16.69
C LEU A 59 14.04 26.38 17.00
N HIS A 60 13.55 25.30 17.60
CA HIS A 60 12.11 25.06 17.81
C HIS A 60 11.72 24.91 19.28
N SER A 61 12.66 25.08 20.23
CA SER A 61 12.44 24.88 21.67
C SER A 61 11.91 23.50 22.04
N ASN A 62 12.09 22.51 21.16
CA ASN A 62 11.60 21.16 21.35
C ASN A 62 12.41 20.16 20.51
N ILE A 63 12.99 19.17 21.20
CA ILE A 63 13.82 18.10 20.61
C ILE A 63 13.01 17.18 19.69
N SER A 64 11.68 17.06 19.88
CA SER A 64 10.87 16.15 19.05
C SER A 64 10.78 16.58 17.57
N PHE A 65 11.20 17.80 17.23
CA PHE A 65 11.29 18.29 15.84
C PHE A 65 12.56 17.88 15.09
N VAL A 66 13.47 17.10 15.69
CA VAL A 66 14.69 16.62 15.02
C VAL A 66 14.40 16.00 13.65
N ASP A 67 13.46 15.07 13.58
CA ASP A 67 13.11 14.38 12.33
C ASP A 67 12.65 15.38 11.26
N LEU A 68 11.84 16.34 11.66
CA LEU A 68 11.26 17.34 10.76
C LEU A 68 12.32 18.33 10.27
N LEU A 69 13.16 18.81 11.18
CA LEU A 69 14.29 19.68 10.87
C LEU A 69 15.19 19.02 9.83
N LEU A 70 15.69 17.81 10.11
CA LEU A 70 16.59 17.09 9.21
C LEU A 70 15.95 16.87 7.84
N LYS A 71 14.67 16.49 7.79
CA LYS A 71 13.96 16.23 6.54
C LYS A 71 13.75 17.51 5.72
N THR A 72 13.46 18.63 6.38
CA THR A 72 13.23 19.92 5.71
C THR A 72 14.52 20.58 5.25
N SER A 73 15.62 20.39 5.98
CA SER A 73 16.94 20.91 5.65
C SER A 73 17.76 19.98 4.74
N ASP A 74 17.15 18.90 4.24
CA ASP A 74 17.76 17.89 3.35
C ASP A 74 19.04 17.24 3.93
N ILE A 75 19.08 17.10 5.26
CA ILE A 75 20.19 16.44 5.97
C ILE A 75 19.84 14.96 6.13
N SER A 76 20.44 14.13 5.28
CA SER A 76 20.21 12.67 5.29
C SER A 76 20.97 11.94 6.41
N ASN A 77 22.13 12.46 6.81
CA ASN A 77 22.97 11.90 7.85
C ASN A 77 23.10 12.89 9.02
N PRO A 78 22.55 12.61 10.21
CA PRO A 78 22.68 13.51 11.36
C PRO A 78 24.14 13.71 11.82
N PHE A 79 25.02 12.74 11.55
CA PHE A 79 26.44 12.81 11.90
C PHE A 79 27.30 13.56 10.87
N SER A 80 26.73 14.01 9.75
CA SER A 80 27.45 14.85 8.79
C SER A 80 27.41 16.34 9.15
N ILE A 81 26.60 16.72 10.13
CA ILE A 81 26.47 18.10 10.61
C ILE A 81 27.79 18.55 11.19
N SER A 82 28.38 19.57 10.57
CA SER A 82 29.71 20.09 10.92
C SER A 82 29.64 21.57 11.29
N LYS A 83 30.70 22.06 11.92
CA LYS A 83 30.91 23.50 12.14
C LYS A 83 30.91 24.23 10.80
N ASP A 84 30.40 25.46 10.81
CA ASP A 84 30.31 26.39 9.68
C ASP A 84 29.30 25.97 8.59
N ASP A 85 28.61 24.84 8.74
CA ASP A 85 27.47 24.47 7.91
C ASP A 85 26.33 25.48 8.05
N ILE A 86 25.57 25.65 6.96
CA ILE A 86 24.42 26.56 6.91
C ILE A 86 23.14 25.74 6.83
N VAL A 87 22.27 25.91 7.82
CA VAL A 87 20.96 25.26 7.88
C VAL A 87 19.87 26.28 7.56
N ILE A 88 19.06 25.97 6.54
CA ILE A 88 17.86 26.73 6.20
C ILE A 88 16.70 26.16 6.99
N VAL A 89 16.01 27.04 7.73
CA VAL A 89 14.87 26.71 8.59
C VAL A 89 13.65 27.39 8.02
N TYR A 90 12.63 26.59 7.71
CA TYR A 90 11.35 27.07 7.21
C TYR A 90 10.39 27.41 8.35
N GLU A 91 9.28 28.06 8.02
CA GLU A 91 8.21 28.31 8.98
C GLU A 91 7.66 27.01 9.56
N LEU A 92 7.62 26.90 10.90
CA LEU A 92 7.29 25.66 11.60
C LEU A 92 5.88 25.15 11.23
N ILE A 93 4.93 26.07 11.08
CA ILE A 93 3.55 25.73 10.67
C ILE A 93 3.54 25.07 9.29
N GLU A 94 4.36 25.56 8.35
CA GLU A 94 4.43 25.04 6.99
C GLU A 94 5.13 23.69 6.96
N MET A 95 6.22 23.54 7.71
CA MET A 95 6.90 22.25 7.89
C MET A 95 5.96 21.17 8.43
N ILE A 96 5.13 21.51 9.42
CA ILE A 96 4.12 20.58 9.98
C ILE A 96 3.03 20.26 8.95
N ASN A 97 2.59 21.24 8.16
CA ASN A 97 1.56 21.07 7.13
C ASN A 97 2.00 20.22 5.93
N ASP A 98 3.30 19.94 5.82
CA ASP A 98 3.88 19.02 4.83
C ASP A 98 3.95 17.58 5.34
N VAL A 99 3.63 17.35 6.63
CA VAL A 99 3.48 16.01 7.19
C VAL A 99 2.03 15.56 7.03
N ASP A 100 1.84 14.47 6.29
CA ASP A 100 0.54 13.80 6.18
C ASP A 100 0.20 13.14 7.52
N THR A 101 -0.80 13.69 8.20
CA THR A 101 -1.31 13.19 9.49
C THR A 101 -2.46 12.21 9.33
N ASN A 102 -2.90 11.91 8.09
CA ASN A 102 -3.98 10.97 7.85
C ASN A 102 -3.50 9.52 8.05
N SER A 103 -3.50 9.09 9.31
CA SER A 103 -3.25 7.71 9.76
C SER A 103 -4.42 6.76 9.43
N ALA A 104 -5.07 6.92 8.28
CA ALA A 104 -6.15 6.03 7.87
C ALA A 104 -5.58 4.62 7.64
N GLN A 105 -6.28 3.60 8.14
CA GLN A 105 -5.98 2.20 7.84
C GLN A 105 -6.08 1.99 6.32
N ARG A 106 -4.94 1.86 5.65
CA ARG A 106 -4.92 1.65 4.20
C ARG A 106 -5.11 0.17 3.90
N LYS A 107 -6.26 -0.16 3.31
CA LYS A 107 -6.43 -1.37 2.51
C LYS A 107 -5.80 -1.05 1.14
N ASN A 108 -4.86 -1.86 0.65
CA ASN A 108 -4.14 -1.74 -0.64
C ASN A 108 -2.81 -0.93 -0.65
N ILE A 109 -1.85 -1.34 0.17
CA ILE A 109 -0.46 -0.82 0.16
C ILE A 109 0.25 -1.13 -1.17
N GLU A 110 0.03 -2.34 -1.72
CA GLU A 110 0.70 -2.80 -2.95
C GLU A 110 0.41 -1.91 -4.16
N GLU A 111 -0.79 -1.36 -4.25
CA GLU A 111 -1.23 -0.51 -5.36
C GLU A 111 -0.58 0.88 -5.28
N ILE A 112 -0.43 1.43 -4.07
CA ILE A 112 0.21 2.73 -3.82
C ILE A 112 1.72 2.65 -4.08
N ILE A 113 2.40 1.60 -3.59
CA ILE A 113 3.82 1.38 -3.85
C ILE A 113 4.07 1.27 -5.36
N ARG A 114 3.23 0.51 -6.09
CA ARG A 114 3.34 0.40 -7.54
C ARG A 114 3.21 1.75 -8.24
N GLN A 115 2.33 2.62 -7.77
CA GLN A 115 2.13 3.94 -8.37
C GLN A 115 3.27 4.93 -8.11
N GLN A 116 4.00 4.81 -6.98
CA GLN A 116 5.14 5.69 -6.68
C GLN A 116 6.31 5.58 -7.68
N TYR A 117 6.44 4.43 -8.35
CA TYR A 117 7.48 4.20 -9.36
C TYR A 117 7.01 4.47 -10.80
N ILE A 118 5.75 4.88 -11.00
CA ILE A 118 5.25 5.24 -12.32
C ILE A 118 5.65 6.69 -12.60
N ASP A 119 6.74 6.83 -13.35
CA ASP A 119 7.18 8.11 -13.91
C ASP A 119 6.11 8.62 -14.90
N GLU A 120 5.42 9.71 -14.55
CA GLU A 120 4.35 10.28 -15.38
C GLU A 120 4.83 10.63 -16.79
N THR A 121 6.13 10.94 -16.96
CA THR A 121 6.73 11.23 -18.27
C THR A 121 6.93 10.00 -19.13
N LYS A 122 6.93 8.81 -18.51
CA LYS A 122 7.01 7.49 -19.18
C LYS A 122 5.66 6.81 -19.28
N LYS A 123 4.57 7.50 -18.91
CA LYS A 123 3.22 6.99 -19.08
C LYS A 123 2.98 6.79 -20.58
N PRO A 124 2.66 5.56 -21.04
CA PRO A 124 2.45 5.32 -22.47
C PRO A 124 1.32 6.22 -22.97
N MET A 125 1.55 6.91 -24.09
CA MET A 125 0.54 7.72 -24.75
C MET A 125 -0.63 6.81 -25.14
N PHE A 126 -1.84 7.22 -24.75
CA PHE A 126 -3.04 6.44 -25.07
C PHE A 126 -3.31 6.55 -26.58
N ASP A 127 -3.17 5.45 -27.31
CA ASP A 127 -3.54 5.40 -28.72
C ASP A 127 -5.07 5.30 -28.85
N ASN A 128 -5.69 6.33 -29.42
CA ASN A 128 -7.13 6.41 -29.64
C ASN A 128 -7.66 5.31 -30.57
N THR A 129 -6.80 4.60 -31.32
CA THR A 129 -7.19 3.43 -32.11
C THR A 129 -7.63 2.24 -31.23
N ILE A 130 -7.21 2.19 -29.96
CA ILE A 130 -7.55 1.13 -29.00
C ILE A 130 -9.05 1.13 -28.64
N ASN A 131 -9.74 2.27 -28.80
CA ASN A 131 -11.18 2.36 -28.54
C ASN A 131 -11.99 1.41 -29.44
N LYS A 132 -11.47 1.00 -30.60
CA LYS A 132 -12.10 -0.01 -31.47
C LYS A 132 -12.15 -1.41 -30.84
N PHE A 133 -11.24 -1.71 -29.91
CA PHE A 133 -11.19 -2.99 -29.17
C PHE A 133 -11.89 -2.92 -27.81
N ARG A 134 -12.27 -1.73 -27.32
CA ARG A 134 -12.94 -1.55 -26.02
C ARG A 134 -14.44 -1.87 -26.04
N ASN A 135 -15.08 -1.78 -27.20
CA ASN A 135 -16.52 -2.05 -27.35
C ASN A 135 -16.83 -3.54 -27.58
N GLU A 136 -15.81 -4.38 -27.71
CA GLU A 136 -16.01 -5.82 -27.68
C GLU A 136 -16.00 -6.27 -26.21
N PRO A 137 -16.99 -7.05 -25.75
CA PRO A 137 -16.90 -7.65 -24.42
C PRO A 137 -15.61 -8.44 -24.39
N ALA A 138 -14.71 -8.13 -23.45
CA ALA A 138 -13.42 -8.78 -23.31
C ALA A 138 -13.62 -10.30 -23.35
N LYS A 139 -13.32 -10.92 -24.49
CA LYS A 139 -13.30 -12.37 -24.63
C LYS A 139 -12.11 -12.81 -23.82
N LEU A 140 -12.38 -13.23 -22.59
CA LEU A 140 -11.36 -13.86 -21.77
C LEU A 140 -10.78 -15.03 -22.58
N PRO A 141 -9.44 -15.21 -22.58
CA PRO A 141 -8.84 -16.41 -23.10
C PRO A 141 -9.57 -17.63 -22.51
N PRO A 142 -9.72 -18.73 -23.26
CA PRO A 142 -10.49 -19.88 -22.82
C PRO A 142 -10.03 -20.43 -21.46
N ASN A 143 -8.79 -20.14 -21.03
CA ASN A 143 -8.23 -20.59 -19.76
C ASN A 143 -8.36 -19.58 -18.59
N ILE A 144 -9.17 -18.53 -18.71
CA ILE A 144 -9.35 -17.53 -17.66
C ILE A 144 -10.83 -17.38 -17.35
N THR A 145 -11.21 -17.60 -16.10
CA THR A 145 -12.60 -17.48 -15.65
C THR A 145 -12.93 -16.02 -15.32
N LYS A 146 -14.21 -15.64 -15.41
CA LYS A 146 -14.68 -14.30 -15.07
C LYS A 146 -14.50 -14.01 -13.59
N ILE A 147 -14.35 -12.73 -13.24
CA ILE A 147 -14.08 -12.24 -11.87
C ILE A 147 -15.09 -12.76 -10.82
N ASP A 148 -16.34 -13.01 -11.21
CA ASP A 148 -17.40 -13.50 -10.29
C ASP A 148 -17.50 -15.04 -10.23
N GLN A 149 -16.64 -15.75 -10.96
CA GLN A 149 -16.67 -17.21 -11.08
C GLN A 149 -15.44 -17.83 -10.41
N LYS A 150 -15.65 -18.89 -9.63
CA LYS A 150 -14.56 -19.58 -8.93
C LYS A 150 -13.77 -20.47 -9.90
N ASP A 151 -12.46 -20.24 -9.98
CA ASP A 151 -11.51 -21.02 -10.79
C ASP A 151 -11.30 -22.45 -10.25
N VAL A 152 -11.47 -22.63 -8.95
CA VAL A 152 -11.18 -23.87 -8.23
C VAL A 152 -12.38 -24.25 -7.38
N ILE A 153 -12.92 -25.45 -7.62
CA ILE A 153 -14.02 -26.02 -6.86
C ILE A 153 -13.51 -27.29 -6.17
N ILE A 154 -13.59 -27.33 -4.85
CA ILE A 154 -13.29 -28.55 -4.08
C ILE A 154 -14.61 -29.25 -3.77
N LYS A 155 -14.81 -30.44 -4.36
CA LYS A 155 -15.96 -31.30 -4.07
C LYS A 155 -15.45 -32.69 -3.70
N ASN A 156 -15.94 -33.24 -2.58
CA ASN A 156 -15.65 -34.59 -2.12
C ASN A 156 -14.14 -34.90 -2.00
N GLY A 157 -13.36 -33.95 -1.48
CA GLY A 157 -11.89 -34.10 -1.30
C GLY A 157 -11.08 -34.04 -2.60
N LYS A 158 -11.71 -33.73 -3.74
CA LYS A 158 -11.05 -33.59 -5.04
C LYS A 158 -11.05 -32.13 -5.49
N VAL A 159 -9.90 -31.67 -5.98
CA VAL A 159 -9.70 -30.34 -6.55
C VAL A 159 -10.12 -30.38 -8.03
N ILE A 160 -11.10 -29.56 -8.41
CA ILE A 160 -11.58 -29.40 -9.79
C ILE A 160 -11.17 -27.99 -10.25
N LEU A 161 -10.35 -27.93 -11.30
CA LEU A 161 -9.86 -26.70 -11.90
C LEU A 161 -10.65 -26.41 -13.17
N GLY A 162 -11.12 -25.18 -13.38
CA GLY A 162 -11.66 -24.74 -14.66
C GLY A 162 -13.00 -25.36 -15.06
N ASP A 163 -13.86 -25.75 -14.11
CA ASP A 163 -15.18 -26.39 -14.36
C ASP A 163 -16.08 -25.57 -15.33
N ASN A 164 -15.87 -24.25 -15.39
CA ASN A 164 -16.59 -23.33 -16.27
C ASN A 164 -16.02 -23.24 -17.71
N VAL A 165 -14.83 -23.79 -17.97
CA VAL A 165 -14.17 -23.76 -19.29
C VAL A 165 -14.70 -24.87 -20.20
N THR A 166 -15.16 -25.98 -19.62
CA THR A 166 -15.70 -27.15 -20.32
C THR A 166 -17.23 -27.17 -20.35
N GLN A 167 -17.87 -26.10 -20.87
CA GLN A 167 -19.30 -26.15 -21.23
C GLN A 167 -19.56 -26.86 -22.57
N ASN A 168 -18.59 -27.61 -23.10
CA ASN A 168 -18.86 -28.56 -24.16
C ASN A 168 -19.55 -29.78 -23.54
N ASN A 169 -20.82 -29.98 -23.89
CA ASN A 169 -21.73 -31.04 -23.43
C ASN A 169 -21.25 -32.50 -23.68
N ASN A 170 -20.00 -32.69 -24.11
CA ASN A 170 -19.36 -33.99 -24.33
C ASN A 170 -18.26 -34.33 -23.30
N CYS A 171 -18.03 -33.49 -22.29
CA CYS A 171 -17.12 -33.87 -21.21
C CYS A 171 -17.77 -34.89 -20.27
N LEU A 172 -17.03 -35.97 -20.01
CA LEU A 172 -17.38 -37.09 -19.15
C LEU A 172 -18.03 -36.59 -17.86
N LYS A 173 -19.22 -37.12 -17.54
CA LYS A 173 -19.91 -36.86 -16.27
C LYS A 173 -18.90 -37.01 -15.13
N PRO A 174 -18.86 -36.10 -14.15
CA PRO A 174 -17.90 -36.17 -13.06
C PRO A 174 -17.96 -37.57 -12.43
N ILE A 175 -16.80 -38.24 -12.36
CA ILE A 175 -16.69 -39.58 -11.78
C ILE A 175 -17.21 -39.50 -10.34
N MET A 176 -18.37 -40.10 -10.09
CA MET A 176 -19.00 -40.12 -8.78
C MET A 176 -18.11 -40.80 -7.74
N SER A 177 -18.13 -40.29 -6.51
CA SER A 177 -17.47 -40.94 -5.38
C SER A 177 -18.18 -42.23 -5.00
N LYS A 178 -17.45 -43.21 -4.43
CA LYS A 178 -18.01 -44.50 -4.01
C LYS A 178 -19.19 -44.33 -3.03
N SER A 179 -19.12 -43.36 -2.14
CA SER A 179 -20.18 -43.02 -1.17
C SER A 179 -21.45 -42.48 -1.86
N GLU A 180 -21.30 -41.61 -2.86
CA GLU A 180 -22.44 -41.11 -3.64
C GLU A 180 -23.12 -42.24 -4.42
N VAL A 181 -22.35 -43.16 -5.02
CA VAL A 181 -22.90 -44.32 -5.74
C VAL A 181 -23.72 -45.19 -4.80
N ILE A 182 -23.18 -45.51 -3.62
CA ILE A 182 -23.88 -46.30 -2.61
C ILE A 182 -25.17 -45.59 -2.16
N SER A 183 -25.12 -44.27 -1.95
CA SER A 183 -26.30 -43.50 -1.53
C SER A 183 -27.42 -43.48 -2.58
N LEU A 184 -27.07 -43.39 -3.87
CA LEU A 184 -28.05 -43.45 -4.96
C LEU A 184 -28.66 -44.84 -5.09
N ILE A 185 -27.85 -45.90 -4.98
CA ILE A 185 -28.34 -47.28 -5.00
C ILE A 185 -29.30 -47.54 -3.84
N LEU A 186 -28.96 -47.08 -2.63
CA LEU A 186 -29.82 -47.20 -1.46
C LEU A 186 -31.13 -46.44 -1.62
N LYS A 187 -31.09 -45.18 -2.11
CA LYS A 187 -32.30 -44.39 -2.40
C LYS A 187 -33.19 -45.06 -3.45
N LYS A 188 -32.60 -45.64 -4.50
CA LYS A 188 -33.34 -46.35 -5.54
C LYS A 188 -34.05 -47.59 -4.96
N LYS A 189 -33.34 -48.43 -4.19
CA LYS A 189 -33.93 -49.59 -3.52
C LYS A 189 -35.05 -49.21 -2.54
N LEU A 190 -34.89 -48.11 -1.81
CA LEU A 190 -35.92 -47.61 -0.88
C LEU A 190 -37.18 -47.13 -1.62
N ASN A 191 -37.04 -46.56 -2.81
CA ASN A 191 -38.17 -46.15 -3.64
C ASN A 191 -38.85 -47.34 -4.34
N GLU A 192 -38.13 -48.43 -4.61
CA GLU A 192 -38.71 -49.68 -5.16
C GLU A 192 -39.45 -50.52 -4.10
N LEU A 193 -39.28 -50.21 -2.81
CA LEU A 193 -39.94 -50.87 -1.68
C LEU A 193 -41.18 -50.12 -1.17
N LYS A 194 -41.53 -48.98 -1.79
CA LYS A 194 -42.79 -48.25 -1.58
C LYS A 194 -43.75 -48.56 -2.71
#